data_AF-A0A5N1I603-F1
#
_entry.id   AF-A0A5N1I603-F1
#
_cell.length_a   1.000
_cell.length_b   1.000
_cell.length_c   1.000
_cell.angle_alpha   90.00
_cell.angle_beta   90.00
_cell.angle_gamma   90.00
#
_symmetry.space_group_name_H-M   'P 1'
#
loop_
_entity.id
_entity.type
_entity.pdbx_description
1 polymer ?
#
loop_
_entity_poly.entity_id
_entity_poly.type
_entity_poly.pdbx_seq_one_letter_code
_entity_poly.pdbx_strand_id
1 'polypeptide(L)'
;MSKEFKILIDRLQSDPKFIGDFLANPRSFLEKLDISKEEKAALLSRDVAALNDLGLTTTQAAGALSGAHSQRCSSNRTTTTFE
;
A
#
# COMPACT_ATOMS: atom_id res chain seq x y z
N MET A 1 -8.14 15.72 -0.27
CA MET A 1 -6.89 14.96 -0.43
C MET A 1 -5.68 15.88 -0.61
N SER A 2 -4.61 15.64 0.16
CA SER A 2 -3.33 16.34 0.02
C SER A 2 -2.52 15.84 -1.20
N LYS A 3 -1.68 16.68 -1.81
CA LYS A 3 -0.81 16.26 -2.92
C LYS A 3 0.14 15.13 -2.50
N GLU A 4 0.72 15.24 -1.30
CA GLU A 4 1.61 14.22 -0.72
C GLU A 4 0.91 12.88 -0.54
N PHE A 5 -0.35 12.89 -0.11
CA PHE A 5 -1.13 11.67 0.05
C PHE A 5 -1.40 10.98 -1.29
N LYS A 6 -1.65 11.74 -2.36
CA LYS A 6 -1.80 11.16 -3.71
C LYS A 6 -0.51 10.46 -4.18
N ILE A 7 0.63 11.11 -3.97
CA ILE A 7 1.95 10.56 -4.32
C ILE A 7 2.24 9.31 -3.50
N LEU A 8 1.87 9.31 -2.21
CA LEU A 8 2.00 8.16 -1.34
C LEU A 8 1.23 6.95 -1.89
N ILE A 9 -0.04 7.15 -2.23
CA ILE A 9 -0.90 6.08 -2.75
C ILE A 9 -0.34 5.53 -4.06
N ASP A 10 0.11 6.39 -4.96
CA ASP A 10 0.75 5.97 -6.22
C ASP A 10 1.99 5.10 -5.96
N ARG A 11 2.86 5.49 -5.02
CA ARG A 11 4.02 4.68 -4.62
C ARG A 11 3.64 3.37 -3.94
N LEU A 12 2.58 3.36 -3.12
CA LEU A 12 2.04 2.14 -2.52
C LEU A 12 1.42 1.19 -3.56
N GLN A 13 1.18 1.63 -4.80
CA GLN A 13 0.70 0.78 -5.88
C GLN A 13 1.81 0.39 -6.87
N SER A 14 2.81 1.25 -7.07
CA SER A 14 3.85 1.06 -8.08
C SER A 14 5.18 0.53 -7.52
N ASP A 15 5.49 0.74 -6.24
CA ASP A 15 6.79 0.42 -5.65
C ASP A 15 6.68 -0.66 -4.55
N PRO A 16 7.00 -1.92 -4.88
CA PRO A 16 6.88 -3.03 -3.93
C PRO A 16 7.85 -2.94 -2.75
N LYS A 17 8.98 -2.21 -2.86
CA LYS A 17 9.87 -1.96 -1.71
C LYS A 17 9.24 -0.97 -0.75
N PHE A 18 8.63 0.09 -1.28
CA PHE A 18 7.91 1.10 -0.51
C PHE A 18 6.73 0.49 0.25
N ILE A 19 6.01 -0.44 -0.39
CA ILE A 19 4.99 -1.26 0.26
C ILE A 19 5.61 -2.09 1.40
N GLY A 20 6.75 -2.74 1.15
CA GLY A 20 7.46 -3.54 2.16
C GLY A 20 7.83 -2.73 3.40
N ASP A 21 8.39 -1.54 3.22
CA ASP A 21 8.72 -0.62 4.32
C ASP A 21 7.47 -0.13 5.07
N PHE A 22 6.40 0.19 4.33
CA PHE A 22 5.11 0.55 4.92
C PHE A 22 4.51 -0.61 5.73
N LEU A 23 4.58 -1.86 5.24
CA LEU A 23 4.08 -3.02 5.99
C LEU A 23 4.96 -3.38 7.19
N ALA A 24 6.27 -3.15 7.10
CA ALA A 24 7.19 -3.41 8.20
C ALA A 24 6.91 -2.51 9.40
N ASN A 25 6.70 -1.21 9.17
CA ASN A 25 6.38 -0.25 10.24
C ASN A 25 5.49 0.89 9.73
N PRO A 26 4.17 0.67 9.54
CA PRO A 26 3.30 1.65 8.91
C PRO A 26 3.19 2.94 9.74
N ARG A 27 3.18 2.82 11.08
CA ARG A 27 3.08 3.98 11.98
C ARG A 27 4.29 4.91 11.87
N SER A 28 5.49 4.35 11.99
CA SER A 28 6.74 5.11 11.90
C SER A 28 7.01 5.62 10.48
N PHE A 29 6.56 4.88 9.46
CA PHE A 29 6.62 5.31 8.07
C PHE A 29 5.75 6.54 7.82
N LEU A 30 4.48 6.50 8.25
CA LEU A 30 3.54 7.61 8.11
C LEU A 30 3.92 8.81 8.98
N GLU A 31 4.60 8.62 10.10
CA GLU A 31 5.12 9.73 10.91
C GLU A 31 6.18 10.56 10.17
N LYS A 32 6.93 9.96 9.26
CA LYS A 32 7.95 10.66 8.44
C LYS A 32 7.34 11.45 7.28
N LEU A 33 6.03 11.31 7.04
CA LEU A 33 5.33 11.89 5.92
C LEU A 33 4.45 13.06 6.38
N ASP A 34 4.43 14.10 5.56
CA ASP A 34 3.67 15.32 5.76
C ASP A 34 2.23 15.16 5.23
N ILE A 35 1.47 14.27 5.87
CA ILE A 35 0.06 13.98 5.56
C ILE A 35 -0.81 14.21 6.80
N SER A 36 -2.11 14.46 6.61
CA SER A 36 -3.03 14.77 7.73
C SER A 36 -3.19 13.58 8.68
N LYS A 37 -3.58 13.85 9.93
CA LYS A 37 -3.88 12.79 10.90
C LYS A 37 -5.03 11.89 10.44
N GLU A 38 -6.02 12.43 9.74
CA GLU A 38 -7.13 11.63 9.17
C GLU A 38 -6.64 10.70 8.07
N GLU A 39 -5.77 11.19 7.19
CA GLU A 39 -5.11 10.41 6.13
C GLU A 39 -4.26 9.27 6.72
N LYS A 40 -3.49 9.56 7.79
CA LYS A 40 -2.71 8.54 8.53
C LYS A 40 -3.65 7.50 9.16
N ALA A 41 -4.72 7.94 9.80
CA ALA A 41 -5.66 7.05 10.47
C ALA A 41 -6.40 6.13 9.49
N ALA A 42 -6.80 6.64 8.33
CA ALA A 42 -7.44 5.85 7.26
C ALA A 42 -6.49 4.76 6.72
N LEU A 43 -5.20 5.10 6.51
CA LEU A 43 -4.18 4.15 6.07
C LEU A 43 -3.86 3.09 7.13
N LEU A 44 -3.74 3.49 8.41
CA LEU A 44 -3.46 2.57 9.51
C LEU A 44 -4.63 1.62 9.78
N SER A 45 -5.86 2.12 9.67
CA SER A 45 -7.08 1.34 9.91
C SER A 45 -7.44 0.44 8.72
N ARG A 46 -6.73 0.58 7.59
CA ARG A 46 -7.01 -0.12 6.33
C ARG A 46 -8.47 0.05 5.88
N ASP A 47 -9.05 1.21 6.18
CA ASP A 47 -10.45 1.45 5.96
C ASP A 47 -10.69 2.02 4.56
N VAL A 48 -11.18 1.17 3.66
CA VAL A 48 -11.47 1.53 2.27
C VAL A 48 -12.56 2.61 2.18
N ALA A 49 -13.51 2.62 3.11
CA ALA A 49 -14.59 3.61 3.13
C ALA A 49 -14.04 4.98 3.56
N ALA A 50 -13.19 5.02 4.59
CA ALA A 50 -12.51 6.25 5.01
C ALA A 50 -11.56 6.79 3.90
N LEU A 51 -10.87 5.90 3.18
CA LEU A 51 -10.03 6.27 2.05
C LEU A 51 -10.87 6.83 0.89
N ASN A 52 -12.04 6.24 0.59
CA ASN A 52 -12.97 6.77 -0.40
C ASN A 52 -13.50 8.17 0.00
N ASP A 53 -13.81 8.37 1.28
CA ASP A 53 -14.27 9.66 1.81
C ASP A 53 -13.20 10.75 1.68
N LEU A 54 -11.91 10.38 1.78
CA LEU A 54 -10.77 11.26 1.53
C LEU A 54 -10.55 11.60 0.04
N GLY A 55 -11.32 10.97 -0.86
CA GLY A 55 -11.31 11.23 -2.30
C GLY A 55 -10.54 10.19 -3.13
N LEU A 56 -10.21 9.03 -2.56
CA LEU A 56 -9.68 7.90 -3.33
C LEU A 56 -10.78 7.15 -4.04
N THR A 57 -10.44 6.54 -5.18
CA THR A 57 -11.32 5.53 -5.77
C THR A 57 -11.15 4.20 -5.04
N THR A 58 -12.18 3.36 -5.07
CA THR A 58 -12.16 2.05 -4.39
C THR A 58 -11.00 1.18 -4.88
N THR A 59 -10.62 1.29 -6.15
CA THR A 59 -9.46 0.60 -6.73
C THR A 59 -8.13 1.11 -6.18
N GLN A 60 -8.00 2.40 -5.93
CA GLN A 60 -6.79 2.99 -5.34
C GLN A 60 -6.66 2.65 -3.86
N ALA A 61 -7.77 2.76 -3.11
CA ALA A 61 -7.84 2.37 -1.72
C ALA A 61 -7.54 0.87 -1.56
N ALA A 62 -8.16 0.03 -2.38
CA ALA A 62 -7.86 -1.39 -2.41
C ALA A 62 -6.42 -1.66 -2.81
N GLY A 63 -5.86 -1.00 -3.84
CA GLY A 63 -4.49 -1.23 -4.28
C GLY A 63 -3.42 -0.84 -3.25
N ALA A 64 -3.58 0.30 -2.57
CA ALA A 64 -2.68 0.73 -1.51
C ALA A 64 -2.68 -0.23 -0.30
N LEU A 65 -3.81 -0.86 -0.03
CA LEU A 65 -3.97 -1.85 1.05
C LEU A 65 -3.63 -3.29 0.60
N SER A 66 -3.82 -3.58 -0.68
CA SER A 66 -3.56 -4.87 -1.32
C SER A 66 -2.08 -5.12 -1.56
N GLY A 67 -1.21 -4.15 -1.22
CA GLY A 67 0.22 -4.37 -1.01
C GLY A 67 0.50 -5.45 0.06
N ALA A 68 -0.47 -5.77 0.93
CA ALA A 68 -0.51 -7.01 1.71
C ALA A 68 -0.89 -8.25 0.87
N HIS A 69 -0.39 -8.32 -0.36
CA HIS A 69 -0.44 -9.54 -1.13
C HIS A 69 0.62 -10.46 -0.55
N SER A 70 0.15 -11.44 0.21
CA SER A 70 0.65 -12.82 0.30
C SER A 70 2.17 -12.98 0.18
N GLN A 71 2.82 -13.48 1.24
CA GLN A 71 4.14 -14.14 1.21
C GLN A 71 4.14 -15.42 0.33
N ARG A 72 3.51 -15.37 -0.84
CA ARG A 72 3.41 -16.43 -1.83
C ARG A 72 3.79 -15.88 -3.21
N CYS A 73 4.96 -15.24 -3.28
CA CYS A 73 5.82 -15.46 -4.45
C CYS A 73 6.38 -16.88 -4.36
N SER A 74 5.50 -17.88 -4.48
CA SER A 74 5.86 -19.25 -4.82
C SER A 74 5.50 -19.44 -6.28
N SER A 75 6.35 -18.97 -7.19
CA SER A 75 6.49 -19.67 -8.46
C SER A 75 7.87 -20.28 -8.46
N ASN A 76 7.96 -21.35 -7.69
CA ASN A 76 8.93 -22.40 -7.90
C ASN A 76 8.60 -23.00 -9.28
N ARG A 77 9.02 -22.34 -10.37
CA ARG A 77 9.03 -22.99 -11.68
C ARG A 77 10.36 -23.71 -11.79
N THR A 78 10.39 -24.88 -11.15
CA THR A 78 11.32 -25.96 -11.45
C THR A 78 11.39 -26.09 -12.97
N THR A 79 12.57 -25.86 -13.53
CA THR A 79 12.90 -26.23 -14.90
C THR A 79 12.80 -27.75 -14.98
N THR A 80 11.65 -28.28 -15.36
CA THR A 80 11.57 -29.64 -15.90
C THR A 80 12.19 -29.57 -17.29
N THR A 81 13.50 -29.83 -17.35
CA THR A 81 14.14 -30.23 -18.60
C THR A 81 13.70 -31.66 -18.86
N PHE A 82 12.88 -31.84 -19.89
CA PHE A 82 12.82 -33.10 -20.61
C PHE A 82 14.06 -33.16 -21.51
N GLU A 83 14.95 -34.11 -21.24
CA GLU A 83 15.71 -34.90 -22.23
C GLU A 83 16.19 -36.20 -21.57
#